data_AF-A0A1V4HYV4-F1
#
_entry.id   AF-A0A1V4HYV4-F1
#
_cell.length_a   1.000
_cell.length_b   1.000
_cell.length_c   1.000
_cell.angle_alpha   90.00
_cell.angle_beta   90.00
_cell.angle_gamma   90.00
#
_symmetry.space_group_name_H-M   'P 1'
#
loop_
_entity.id
_entity.type
_entity.pdbx_description
1 polymer ?
#
loop_
_entity_poly.entity_id
_entity_poly.type
_entity_poly.pdbx_seq_one_letter_code
_entity_poly.pdbx_strand_id
1 'polypeptide(L)'
;MKTRLSSVAVRRAYSCRASISDLEPEFKSMVDKAIQAIVAYEPNPDRIFGKYSELASVARSVAFHEGKLLEWGIAAIAKCNPDLVILPPDRPMPIVPAAIQLLKKNEWREIQGIRLPSEVHANRTYTPDLFIANRARHAGLIIDVKRSLGSYAESKLEDLRFRMLAVAAIASSWLSERQGPILVEVGTAIIDGADISSDHEKGVFKLSEIGDLLEVDEAGDAMTRLRDMFAARVQQELESQCRKVIGTAKPVSRQSMSSVDFSRDEAEDALLDAGSTGISTARSRSHQSRMPSLSTNVRVGFARFRSGS
;
A
#
# COMPACT_ATOMS: atom_id res chain seq x y z
N MET A 1 31.45 -11.52 -22.63
CA MET A 1 30.39 -12.24 -21.88
C MET A 1 30.60 -11.99 -20.40
N LYS A 2 29.76 -11.15 -19.77
CA LYS A 2 29.80 -10.92 -18.32
C LYS A 2 28.56 -11.55 -17.70
N THR A 3 28.78 -12.63 -16.97
CA THR A 3 27.77 -13.40 -16.24
C THR A 3 27.18 -12.55 -15.12
N ARG A 4 25.87 -12.28 -15.15
CA ARG A 4 25.13 -11.69 -14.03
C ARG A 4 25.03 -12.74 -12.93
N LEU A 5 25.72 -12.53 -11.81
CA LEU A 5 25.43 -13.19 -10.55
C LEU A 5 24.13 -12.57 -10.01
N SER A 6 23.01 -13.24 -10.21
CA SER A 6 21.77 -12.98 -9.49
C SER A 6 21.99 -13.35 -8.02
N SER A 7 21.98 -12.38 -7.12
CA SER A 7 22.00 -12.64 -5.68
C SER A 7 20.70 -13.35 -5.29
N VAL A 8 20.79 -14.65 -5.03
CA VAL A 8 19.71 -15.40 -4.38
C VAL A 8 19.62 -14.85 -2.96
N ALA A 9 18.60 -14.03 -2.71
CA ALA A 9 18.25 -13.62 -1.36
C ALA A 9 17.94 -14.89 -0.55
N VAL A 10 18.68 -15.11 0.53
CA VAL A 10 18.44 -16.24 1.44
C VAL A 10 17.08 -16.02 2.08
N ARG A 11 16.04 -16.75 1.63
CA ARG A 11 14.72 -16.75 2.27
C ARG A 11 14.91 -17.24 3.71
N ARG A 12 14.50 -16.43 4.70
CA ARG A 12 14.38 -16.90 6.09
C ARG A 12 13.31 -17.98 6.11
N ALA A 13 13.59 -19.08 6.79
CA ALA A 13 12.59 -20.09 7.10
C ALA A 13 11.98 -19.75 8.46
N TYR A 14 10.67 -19.55 8.50
CA TYR A 14 9.91 -19.36 9.71
C TYR A 14 9.23 -20.68 10.14
N SER A 15 8.91 -20.83 11.42
CA SER A 15 8.21 -22.02 11.91
C SER A 15 6.76 -22.09 11.44
N CYS A 16 6.17 -20.93 11.11
CA CYS A 16 4.78 -20.79 10.67
C CYS A 16 4.74 -20.65 9.14
N ARG A 17 3.70 -21.19 8.50
CA ARG A 17 3.57 -21.18 7.04
C ARG A 17 2.14 -20.86 6.61
N ALA A 18 2.00 -20.03 5.57
CA ALA A 18 0.74 -19.72 4.91
C ALA A 18 0.46 -20.74 3.81
N SER A 19 -0.06 -21.91 4.19
CA SER A 19 -0.48 -22.94 3.24
C SER A 19 -1.61 -22.40 2.36
N ILE A 20 -1.35 -22.26 1.06
CA ILE A 20 -2.33 -21.78 0.09
C ILE A 20 -3.58 -22.67 0.10
N SER A 21 -3.41 -23.98 0.19
CA SER A 21 -4.53 -24.92 0.20
C SER A 21 -5.45 -24.72 1.40
N ASP A 22 -4.91 -24.34 2.55
CA ASP A 22 -5.70 -24.08 3.76
C ASP A 22 -6.39 -22.71 3.72
N LEU A 23 -5.75 -21.72 3.09
CA LEU A 23 -6.27 -20.35 2.96
C LEU A 23 -7.27 -20.17 1.82
N GLU A 24 -7.20 -21.01 0.78
CA GLU A 24 -8.01 -20.88 -0.44
C GLU A 24 -9.53 -20.79 -0.19
N PRO A 25 -10.15 -21.56 0.73
CA PRO A 25 -11.57 -21.41 1.05
C PRO A 25 -11.90 -20.02 1.64
N GLU A 26 -11.07 -19.51 2.54
CA GLU A 26 -11.25 -18.18 3.15
C GLU A 26 -11.06 -17.08 2.08
N PHE A 27 -10.03 -17.19 1.25
CA PHE A 27 -9.77 -16.30 0.12
C PHE A 27 -10.92 -16.26 -0.87
N LYS A 28 -11.49 -17.42 -1.23
CA LYS A 28 -12.65 -17.48 -2.10
C LYS A 28 -13.84 -16.71 -1.51
N SER A 29 -14.12 -16.91 -0.21
CA SER A 29 -15.19 -16.17 0.47
C SER A 29 -14.94 -14.66 0.47
N MET A 30 -13.70 -14.22 0.70
CA MET A 30 -13.33 -12.80 0.65
C MET A 30 -13.52 -12.20 -0.75
N VAL A 31 -13.07 -12.91 -1.79
CA VAL A 31 -13.22 -12.50 -3.18
C VAL A 31 -14.70 -12.40 -3.55
N ASP A 32 -15.51 -13.40 -3.21
CA ASP A 32 -16.94 -13.39 -3.52
C ASP A 32 -17.65 -12.22 -2.82
N LYS A 33 -17.31 -11.91 -1.56
CA LYS A 33 -17.81 -10.73 -0.84
C LYS A 33 -17.41 -9.43 -1.53
N ALA A 34 -16.15 -9.31 -1.96
CA ALA A 34 -15.66 -8.13 -2.66
C ALA A 34 -16.39 -7.92 -4.00
N ILE A 35 -16.56 -8.99 -4.79
CA ILE A 35 -17.28 -8.94 -6.07
C ILE A 35 -18.75 -8.57 -5.84
N GLN A 36 -19.40 -9.14 -4.83
CA GLN A 36 -20.79 -8.79 -4.50
C GLN A 36 -20.93 -7.30 -4.17
N ALA A 37 -19.99 -6.72 -3.40
CA ALA A 37 -19.99 -5.31 -3.09
C ALA A 37 -19.73 -4.42 -4.32
N ILE A 38 -18.85 -4.86 -5.23
CA ILE A 38 -18.58 -4.17 -6.50
C ILE A 38 -19.83 -4.12 -7.38
N VAL A 39 -20.53 -5.26 -7.53
CA VAL A 39 -21.72 -5.38 -8.37
C VAL A 39 -22.93 -4.66 -7.77
N ALA A 40 -23.07 -4.65 -6.44
CA ALA A 40 -24.13 -3.95 -5.76
C ALA A 40 -23.98 -2.41 -5.80
N TYR A 41 -22.84 -1.89 -6.28
CA TYR A 41 -22.60 -0.46 -6.36
C TYR A 41 -23.47 0.18 -7.44
N GLU A 42 -24.37 1.09 -7.04
CA GLU A 42 -25.18 1.86 -7.98
C GLU A 42 -24.33 2.88 -8.74
N PRO A 43 -24.29 2.82 -10.08
CA PRO A 43 -23.53 3.78 -10.87
C PRO A 43 -24.07 5.20 -10.70
N ASN A 44 -23.18 6.13 -10.34
CA ASN A 44 -23.53 7.55 -10.43
C ASN A 44 -23.45 7.99 -11.91
N PRO A 45 -24.52 8.58 -12.47
CA PRO A 45 -24.50 9.05 -13.84
C PRO A 45 -23.46 10.16 -13.97
N ASP A 46 -22.50 9.95 -14.87
CA ASP A 46 -21.41 10.87 -15.12
C ASP A 46 -21.54 11.44 -16.53
N ARG A 47 -21.60 12.78 -16.65
CA ARG A 47 -21.78 13.47 -17.94
C ARG A 47 -20.56 13.34 -18.87
N ILE A 48 -19.36 13.17 -18.31
CA ILE A 48 -18.11 12.99 -19.07
C ILE A 48 -18.06 11.58 -19.65
N PHE A 49 -18.38 10.57 -18.86
CA PHE A 49 -18.34 9.17 -19.31
C PHE A 49 -19.62 8.72 -20.03
N GLY A 50 -20.74 9.42 -19.84
CA GLY A 50 -22.02 9.15 -20.50
C GLY A 50 -22.44 7.68 -20.33
N LYS A 51 -22.62 6.97 -21.45
CA LYS A 51 -22.97 5.54 -21.48
C LYS A 51 -21.91 4.60 -20.88
N TYR A 52 -20.69 5.09 -20.63
CA TYR A 52 -19.61 4.34 -19.99
C TYR A 52 -19.47 4.65 -18.49
N SER A 53 -20.36 5.47 -17.92
CA SER A 53 -20.35 5.81 -16.50
C SER A 53 -20.40 4.56 -15.60
N GLU A 54 -21.19 3.55 -15.99
CA GLU A 54 -21.25 2.26 -15.30
C GLU A 54 -19.88 1.56 -15.26
N LEU A 55 -19.20 1.45 -16.40
CA LEU A 55 -17.90 0.82 -16.50
C LEU A 55 -16.84 1.57 -15.68
N ALA A 56 -16.84 2.90 -15.75
CA ALA A 56 -15.94 3.75 -14.97
C ALA A 56 -16.19 3.62 -13.46
N SER A 57 -17.46 3.47 -13.07
CA SER A 57 -17.87 3.26 -11.68
C SER A 57 -17.39 1.91 -11.15
N VAL A 58 -17.58 0.83 -11.92
CA VAL A 58 -17.05 -0.51 -11.59
C VAL A 58 -15.54 -0.46 -11.43
N ALA A 59 -14.81 0.16 -12.35
CA ALA A 59 -13.34 0.26 -12.27
C ALA A 59 -12.87 0.97 -10.99
N ARG A 60 -13.56 2.06 -10.58
CA ARG A 60 -13.27 2.75 -9.31
C ARG A 60 -13.58 1.86 -8.10
N SER A 61 -14.71 1.17 -8.13
CA SER A 61 -15.13 0.23 -7.07
C SER A 61 -14.14 -0.92 -6.91
N VAL A 62 -13.68 -1.52 -8.02
CA VAL A 62 -12.63 -2.55 -8.05
C VAL A 62 -11.37 -2.07 -7.35
N ALA A 63 -10.89 -0.86 -7.66
CA ALA A 63 -9.67 -0.32 -7.05
C ALA A 63 -9.80 -0.15 -5.52
N PHE A 64 -10.97 0.29 -5.04
CA PHE A 64 -11.25 0.40 -3.61
C PHE A 64 -11.30 -0.98 -2.93
N HIS A 65 -12.05 -1.92 -3.50
CA HIS A 65 -12.20 -3.25 -2.93
C HIS A 65 -10.94 -4.12 -3.03
N GLU A 66 -10.07 -3.89 -4.02
CA GLU A 66 -8.73 -4.52 -4.07
C GLU A 66 -7.93 -4.12 -2.83
N GLY A 67 -7.91 -2.84 -2.47
CA GLY A 67 -7.22 -2.37 -1.26
C GLY A 67 -7.71 -3.08 0.01
N LYS A 68 -9.03 -3.13 0.22
CA LYS A 68 -9.63 -3.82 1.36
C LYS A 68 -9.40 -5.34 1.35
N LEU A 69 -9.40 -5.95 0.16
CA LEU A 69 -9.08 -7.37 0.01
C LEU A 69 -7.65 -7.68 0.46
N LEU A 70 -6.69 -6.80 0.14
CA LEU A 70 -5.31 -6.96 0.60
C LEU A 70 -5.21 -6.91 2.13
N GLU A 71 -5.92 -5.97 2.77
CA GLU A 71 -6.00 -5.91 4.24
C GLU A 71 -6.54 -7.22 4.84
N TRP A 72 -7.63 -7.75 4.28
CA TRP A 72 -8.21 -9.02 4.72
C TRP A 72 -7.28 -10.21 4.50
N GLY A 73 -6.58 -10.25 3.37
CA GLY A 73 -5.60 -11.29 3.05
C GLY A 73 -4.44 -11.32 4.05
N ILE A 74 -3.87 -10.15 4.34
CA ILE A 74 -2.80 -10.01 5.35
C ILE A 74 -3.31 -10.44 6.73
N ALA A 75 -4.54 -10.04 7.09
CA ALA A 75 -5.17 -10.47 8.33
C ALA A 75 -5.38 -12.00 8.40
N ALA A 76 -5.79 -12.65 7.32
CA ALA A 76 -5.93 -14.11 7.28
C ALA A 76 -4.57 -14.81 7.46
N ILE A 77 -3.54 -14.36 6.75
CA ILE A 77 -2.18 -14.90 6.83
C ILE A 77 -1.59 -14.72 8.23
N ALA A 78 -1.82 -13.57 8.88
CA ALA A 78 -1.31 -13.33 10.24
C ALA A 78 -1.81 -14.38 11.24
N LYS A 79 -3.01 -14.96 11.03
CA LYS A 79 -3.56 -16.03 11.89
C LYS A 79 -2.77 -17.34 11.77
N CYS A 80 -1.97 -17.53 10.72
CA CYS A 80 -1.11 -18.71 10.58
C CYS A 80 0.05 -18.71 11.61
N ASN A 81 0.36 -17.55 12.21
CA ASN A 81 1.32 -17.44 13.30
C ASN A 81 0.56 -17.32 14.64
N PRO A 82 0.63 -18.33 15.54
CA PRO A 82 -0.13 -18.35 16.79
C PRO A 82 0.32 -17.27 17.79
N ASP A 83 1.52 -16.71 17.62
CA ASP A 83 2.03 -15.63 18.46
C ASP A 83 1.43 -14.27 18.06
N LEU A 84 0.85 -14.16 16.87
CA LEU A 84 0.28 -12.93 16.35
C LEU A 84 -1.18 -12.74 16.76
N VAL A 85 -1.50 -11.49 17.05
CA VAL A 85 -2.86 -11.04 17.37
C VAL A 85 -3.14 -9.80 16.58
N ILE A 86 -4.24 -9.83 15.85
CA ILE A 86 -4.76 -8.64 15.19
C ILE A 86 -5.56 -7.85 16.22
N LEU A 87 -5.16 -6.62 16.45
CA LEU A 87 -5.84 -5.68 17.31
C LEU A 87 -6.99 -5.02 16.53
N PRO A 88 -8.08 -4.61 17.19
CA PRO A 88 -9.24 -4.03 16.52
C PRO A 88 -8.84 -2.84 15.61
N PRO A 89 -9.10 -2.91 14.28
CA PRO A 89 -8.65 -1.90 13.31
C PRO A 89 -9.55 -0.66 13.27
N ASP A 90 -10.66 -0.65 14.00
CA ASP A 90 -11.72 0.35 13.89
C ASP A 90 -11.55 1.55 14.83
N ARG A 91 -10.46 1.61 15.60
CA ARG A 91 -10.30 2.60 16.66
C ARG A 91 -9.25 3.66 16.30
N PRO A 92 -9.65 4.93 16.16
CA PRO A 92 -8.71 6.01 15.93
C PRO A 92 -7.73 6.17 17.10
N MET A 93 -6.44 6.24 16.77
CA MET A 93 -5.37 6.53 17.70
C MET A 93 -5.09 8.04 17.70
N PRO A 94 -4.95 8.70 18.86
CA PRO A 94 -4.68 10.12 18.91
C PRO A 94 -3.26 10.42 18.40
N ILE A 95 -3.11 11.42 17.55
CA ILE A 95 -1.79 11.94 17.18
C ILE A 95 -1.42 13.01 18.20
N VAL A 96 -0.61 12.61 19.18
CA VAL A 96 -0.30 13.47 20.31
C VAL A 96 0.77 14.53 19.96
N PRO A 97 0.65 15.79 20.42
CA PRO A 97 1.61 16.85 20.10
C PRO A 97 3.06 16.51 20.49
N ALA A 98 3.26 15.78 21.60
CA ALA A 98 4.59 15.36 22.04
C ALA A 98 5.27 14.43 21.02
N ALA A 99 4.52 13.50 20.40
CA ALA A 99 5.04 12.60 19.38
C ALA A 99 5.46 13.38 18.12
N ILE A 100 4.66 14.38 17.73
CA ILE A 100 4.97 15.27 16.62
C ILE A 100 6.30 16.01 16.87
N GLN A 101 6.47 16.58 18.08
CA GLN A 101 7.69 17.30 18.43
C GLN A 101 8.91 16.38 18.51
N LEU A 102 8.73 15.15 18.98
CA LEU A 102 9.77 14.15 19.06
C LEU A 102 10.27 13.76 17.65
N LEU A 103 9.35 13.50 16.72
CA LEU A 103 9.67 13.14 15.33
C LEU A 103 10.26 14.28 14.51
N LYS A 104 9.89 15.54 14.79
CA LYS A 104 10.46 16.70 14.09
C LYS A 104 11.92 16.97 14.46
N LYS A 105 12.37 16.48 15.62
CA LYS A 105 13.67 16.81 16.20
C LYS A 105 14.67 15.65 16.13
N ASN A 106 14.21 14.45 15.83
CA ASN A 106 15.01 13.24 15.90
C ASN A 106 14.64 12.27 14.78
N GLU A 107 15.62 11.48 14.35
CA GLU A 107 15.36 10.33 13.49
C GLU A 107 14.63 9.24 14.27
N TRP A 108 13.67 8.55 13.63
CA TRP A 108 12.88 7.51 14.32
C TRP A 108 13.75 6.43 14.96
N ARG A 109 14.87 6.08 14.31
CA ARG A 109 15.82 5.06 14.77
C ARG A 109 16.40 5.40 16.16
N GLU A 110 16.52 6.68 16.50
CA GLU A 110 17.11 7.15 17.77
C GLU A 110 16.10 7.16 18.91
N ILE A 111 14.82 7.28 18.58
CA ILE A 111 13.71 7.38 19.55
C ILE A 111 12.88 6.09 19.61
N GLN A 112 13.30 5.06 18.90
CA GLN A 112 12.67 3.74 18.93
C GLN A 112 12.73 3.19 20.36
N GLY A 113 11.57 3.05 20.99
CA GLY A 113 11.47 2.60 22.39
C GLY A 113 10.95 3.67 23.34
N ILE A 114 11.00 4.95 22.96
CA ILE A 114 10.37 6.02 23.75
C ILE A 114 8.85 5.84 23.72
N ARG A 115 8.23 5.89 24.89
CA ARG A 115 6.77 5.75 25.06
C ARG A 115 6.19 7.04 25.57
N LEU A 116 5.13 7.47 24.90
CA LEU A 116 4.38 8.65 25.29
C LEU A 116 2.98 8.24 25.76
N PRO A 117 2.40 8.96 26.74
CA PRO A 117 1.04 8.71 27.17
C PRO A 117 0.06 9.04 26.04
N SER A 118 -1.00 8.25 25.91
CA SER A 118 -2.09 8.48 24.94
C SER A 118 -3.20 9.40 25.45
N GLU A 119 -3.38 9.50 26.78
CA GLU A 119 -4.38 10.35 27.44
C GLU A 119 -3.99 11.83 27.44
N VAL A 120 -3.90 12.42 26.25
CA VAL A 120 -3.66 13.86 26.10
C VAL A 120 -4.62 14.44 25.09
N HIS A 121 -4.88 15.75 25.21
CA HIS A 121 -5.70 16.44 24.23
C HIS A 121 -5.04 16.38 22.85
N ALA A 122 -5.71 15.74 21.90
CA ALA A 122 -5.28 15.63 20.51
C ALA A 122 -6.40 16.09 19.58
N ASN A 123 -6.04 16.92 18.60
CA ASN A 123 -6.97 17.45 17.60
C ASN A 123 -7.00 16.62 16.30
N ARG A 124 -6.17 15.58 16.22
CA ARG A 124 -6.04 14.70 15.07
C ARG A 124 -5.94 13.26 15.54
N THR A 125 -6.50 12.37 14.74
CA THR A 125 -6.41 10.93 14.94
C THR A 125 -5.91 10.25 13.67
N TYR A 126 -5.42 9.03 13.83
CA TYR A 126 -5.07 8.15 12.73
C TYR A 126 -5.56 6.75 13.05
N THR A 127 -6.18 6.12 12.06
CA THR A 127 -6.63 4.72 12.14
C THR A 127 -5.78 3.93 11.15
N PRO A 128 -4.95 2.99 11.63
CA PRO A 128 -4.19 2.13 10.74
C PRO A 128 -5.09 1.09 10.07
N ASP A 129 -4.68 0.57 8.91
CA ASP A 129 -5.41 -0.51 8.26
C ASP A 129 -5.32 -1.80 9.08
N LEU A 130 -4.14 -2.10 9.64
CA LEU A 130 -3.95 -3.21 10.58
C LEU A 130 -3.01 -2.79 11.72
N PHE A 131 -3.28 -3.32 12.91
CA PHE A 131 -2.34 -3.27 14.02
C PHE A 131 -2.18 -4.68 14.59
N ILE A 132 -0.97 -5.24 14.47
CA ILE A 132 -0.67 -6.62 14.82
C ILE A 132 0.30 -6.63 16.00
N ALA A 133 0.02 -7.41 17.03
CA ALA A 133 0.90 -7.65 18.16
C ALA A 133 1.47 -9.07 18.12
N ASN A 134 2.77 -9.22 18.31
CA ASN A 134 3.42 -10.50 18.60
C ASN A 134 3.56 -10.63 20.12
N ARG A 135 2.81 -11.56 20.71
CA ARG A 135 2.79 -11.79 22.16
C ARG A 135 4.11 -12.37 22.67
N ALA A 136 4.72 -13.29 21.93
CA ALA A 136 5.97 -13.92 22.33
C ALA A 136 7.13 -12.91 22.40
N ARG A 137 7.10 -11.88 21.54
CA ARG A 137 8.16 -10.87 21.43
C ARG A 137 7.84 -9.54 22.12
N HIS A 138 6.63 -9.39 22.67
CA HIS A 138 6.11 -8.12 23.16
C HIS A 138 6.33 -6.97 22.18
N ALA A 139 6.02 -7.20 20.90
CA ALA A 139 6.23 -6.19 19.87
C ALA A 139 4.94 -5.97 19.06
N GLY A 140 4.81 -4.78 18.48
CA GLY A 140 3.70 -4.39 17.64
C GLY A 140 4.16 -3.97 16.25
N LEU A 141 3.26 -4.10 15.29
CA LEU A 141 3.44 -3.65 13.92
C LEU A 141 2.16 -2.97 13.45
N ILE A 142 2.28 -1.68 13.15
CA ILE A 142 1.23 -0.89 12.51
C ILE A 142 1.43 -0.96 11.01
N ILE A 143 0.43 -1.45 10.28
CA ILE A 143 0.49 -1.65 8.84
C ILE A 143 -0.54 -0.76 8.16
N ASP A 144 -0.10 -0.09 7.10
CA ASP A 144 -0.97 0.63 6.18
C ASP A 144 -0.75 0.07 4.78
N VAL A 145 -1.83 -0.32 4.11
CA VAL A 145 -1.80 -1.04 2.84
C VAL A 145 -2.27 -0.11 1.75
N LYS A 146 -1.40 0.10 0.74
CA LYS A 146 -1.75 0.84 -0.46
C LYS A 146 -1.81 -0.10 -1.63
N ARG A 147 -2.88 0.02 -2.43
CA ARG A 147 -3.05 -0.76 -3.67
C ARG A 147 -1.83 -0.65 -4.59
N SER A 148 -1.29 0.55 -4.73
CA SER A 148 -0.07 0.82 -5.48
C SER A 148 0.58 2.10 -4.97
N LEU A 149 1.90 2.11 -4.84
CA LEU A 149 2.69 3.31 -4.58
C LEU A 149 3.26 3.96 -5.85
N GLY A 150 3.08 3.35 -7.03
CA GLY A 150 3.72 3.79 -8.28
C GLY A 150 3.37 5.21 -8.73
N SER A 151 2.21 5.73 -8.30
CA SER A 151 1.78 7.11 -8.57
C SER A 151 1.60 7.94 -7.28
N TYR A 152 2.11 7.47 -6.14
CA TYR A 152 1.97 8.17 -4.87
C TYR A 152 2.96 9.31 -4.81
N ALA A 153 2.48 10.53 -4.55
CA ALA A 153 3.36 11.66 -4.33
C ALA A 153 4.22 11.43 -3.08
N GLU A 154 5.52 11.71 -3.17
CA GLU A 154 6.47 11.48 -2.08
C GLU A 154 6.06 12.22 -0.79
N SER A 155 5.57 13.46 -0.92
CA SER A 155 5.04 14.23 0.22
C SER A 155 3.88 13.54 0.94
N LYS A 156 2.95 12.91 0.21
CA LYS A 156 1.83 12.17 0.81
C LYS A 156 2.31 10.91 1.53
N LEU A 157 3.35 10.27 1.00
CA LEU A 157 3.93 9.08 1.61
C LEU A 157 4.65 9.44 2.92
N GLU A 158 5.42 10.52 2.91
CA GLU A 158 6.07 11.06 4.12
C GLU A 158 5.03 11.51 5.16
N ASP A 159 3.96 12.18 4.74
CA ASP A 159 2.86 12.56 5.64
C ASP A 159 2.17 11.33 6.26
N LEU A 160 1.94 10.27 5.47
CA LEU A 160 1.40 9.01 5.98
C LEU A 160 2.35 8.37 7.00
N ARG A 161 3.62 8.21 6.62
CA ARG A 161 4.67 7.67 7.48
C ARG A 161 4.77 8.44 8.79
N PHE A 162 4.77 9.76 8.73
CA PHE A 162 4.83 10.63 9.89
C PHE A 162 3.68 10.36 10.87
N ARG A 163 2.45 10.22 10.37
CA ARG A 163 1.28 9.87 11.19
C ARG A 163 1.41 8.48 11.82
N MET A 164 1.89 7.49 11.06
CA MET A 164 2.10 6.13 11.55
C MET A 164 3.14 6.08 12.67
N LEU A 165 4.28 6.77 12.51
CA LEU A 165 5.32 6.84 13.53
C LEU A 165 4.82 7.56 14.79
N ALA A 166 4.01 8.61 14.62
CA ALA A 166 3.46 9.35 15.76
C ALA A 166 2.55 8.48 16.62
N VAL A 167 1.70 7.65 16.00
CA VAL A 167 0.86 6.71 16.75
C VAL A 167 1.64 5.50 17.29
N ALA A 168 2.72 5.09 16.63
CA ALA A 168 3.60 4.03 17.15
C ALA A 168 4.26 4.43 18.49
N ALA A 169 4.58 5.71 18.68
CA ALA A 169 5.17 6.23 19.93
C ALA A 169 4.22 6.14 21.15
N ILE A 170 2.91 6.15 20.93
CA ILE A 170 1.89 6.04 22.00
C ILE A 170 1.26 4.65 22.09
N ALA A 171 1.52 3.77 21.12
CA ALA A 171 0.78 2.54 20.91
C ALA A 171 0.72 1.63 22.16
N SER A 172 1.81 1.54 22.92
CA SER A 172 1.81 0.77 24.17
C SER A 172 0.90 1.37 25.25
N SER A 173 0.90 2.69 25.43
CA SER A 173 0.00 3.36 26.39
C SER A 173 -1.45 3.15 25.96
N TRP A 174 -1.72 3.35 24.67
CA TRP A 174 -3.05 3.27 24.09
C TRP A 174 -3.66 1.87 24.20
N LEU A 175 -2.84 0.83 24.12
CA LEU A 175 -3.29 -0.54 24.37
C LEU A 175 -3.45 -0.85 25.86
N SER A 176 -2.56 -0.36 26.71
CA SER A 176 -2.59 -0.62 28.16
C SER A 176 -3.89 -0.10 28.79
N GLU A 177 -4.33 1.10 28.40
CA GLU A 177 -5.61 1.72 28.80
C GLU A 177 -6.83 0.87 28.40
N ARG A 178 -6.64 -0.09 27.48
CA ARG A 178 -7.70 -0.91 26.89
C ARG A 178 -7.54 -2.38 27.21
N GLN A 179 -6.72 -2.72 28.21
CA GLN A 179 -6.42 -4.10 28.59
C GLN A 179 -5.87 -4.94 27.42
N GLY A 180 -5.17 -4.28 26.50
CA GLY A 180 -4.47 -4.91 25.39
C GLY A 180 -3.10 -5.48 25.79
N PRO A 181 -2.40 -6.16 24.88
CA PRO A 181 -1.08 -6.72 25.16
C PRO A 181 -0.05 -5.61 25.45
N ILE A 182 0.89 -5.92 26.34
CA ILE A 182 2.03 -5.04 26.65
C ILE A 182 3.03 -5.12 25.50
N LEU A 183 3.38 -3.97 24.93
CA LEU A 183 4.31 -3.84 23.81
C LEU A 183 5.57 -3.06 24.21
N VAL A 184 6.72 -3.71 24.10
CA VAL A 184 8.05 -3.12 24.31
C VAL A 184 8.51 -2.35 23.09
N GLU A 185 8.19 -2.80 21.88
CA GLU A 185 8.58 -2.17 20.60
C GLU A 185 7.38 -2.07 19.66
N VAL A 186 7.20 -0.96 18.95
CA VAL A 186 6.17 -0.85 17.90
C VAL A 186 6.80 -0.28 16.64
N GLY A 187 6.75 -1.07 15.57
CA GLY A 187 7.19 -0.69 14.23
C GLY A 187 6.03 -0.28 13.32
N THR A 188 6.38 0.26 12.16
CA THR A 188 5.42 0.66 11.12
C THR A 188 5.84 0.06 9.78
N ALA A 189 4.87 -0.35 8.96
CA ALA A 189 5.12 -0.83 7.59
C ALA A 189 4.05 -0.31 6.63
N ILE A 190 4.48 0.32 5.55
CA ILE A 190 3.62 0.70 4.42
C ILE A 190 3.78 -0.37 3.35
N ILE A 191 2.70 -1.07 3.00
CA ILE A 191 2.73 -2.15 2.02
C ILE A 191 2.33 -1.61 0.65
N ASP A 192 3.22 -1.78 -0.33
CA ASP A 192 2.90 -1.60 -1.75
C ASP A 192 2.26 -2.86 -2.32
N GLY A 193 0.94 -2.85 -2.38
CA GLY A 193 0.13 -3.93 -2.95
C GLY A 193 0.40 -4.23 -4.42
N ALA A 194 1.04 -3.32 -5.16
CA ALA A 194 1.44 -3.54 -6.55
C ALA A 194 2.81 -4.24 -6.69
N ASP A 195 3.51 -4.44 -5.57
CA ASP A 195 4.81 -5.13 -5.51
C ASP A 195 5.96 -4.42 -6.27
N ILE A 196 5.85 -3.09 -6.43
CA ILE A 196 6.76 -2.28 -7.24
C ILE A 196 7.91 -1.75 -6.38
N SER A 197 7.58 -1.07 -5.29
CA SER A 197 8.53 -0.32 -4.46
C SER A 197 8.88 -1.05 -3.17
N SER A 198 10.17 -1.09 -2.84
CA SER A 198 10.68 -1.54 -1.54
C SER A 198 11.76 -0.57 -1.08
N ASP A 199 11.54 0.05 0.08
CA ASP A 199 12.48 0.96 0.73
C ASP A 199 12.31 0.77 2.25
N HIS A 200 13.07 -0.18 2.79
CA HIS A 200 12.98 -0.52 4.21
C HIS A 200 13.45 0.61 5.13
N GLU A 201 14.27 1.55 4.64
CA GLU A 201 14.67 2.71 5.43
C GLU A 201 13.50 3.66 5.65
N LYS A 202 12.62 3.77 4.64
CA LYS A 202 11.36 4.49 4.72
C LYS A 202 10.21 3.69 5.31
N GLY A 203 10.44 2.42 5.63
CA GLY A 203 9.40 1.50 6.13
C GLY A 203 8.40 1.09 5.05
N VAL A 204 8.81 1.12 3.78
CA VAL A 204 8.01 0.70 2.62
C VAL A 204 8.42 -0.71 2.24
N PHE A 205 7.44 -1.59 2.12
CA PHE A 205 7.64 -3.00 1.80
C PHE A 205 6.78 -3.41 0.62
N LYS A 206 7.32 -4.33 -0.16
CA LYS A 206 6.58 -5.05 -1.17
C LYS A 206 5.58 -6.01 -0.54
N LEU A 207 4.50 -6.29 -1.25
CA LEU A 207 3.52 -7.28 -0.82
C LEU A 207 4.15 -8.68 -0.68
N SER A 208 5.10 -9.02 -1.54
CA SER A 208 5.86 -10.27 -1.49
C SER A 208 6.73 -10.41 -0.22
N GLU A 209 7.05 -9.31 0.47
CA GLU A 209 7.85 -9.28 1.69
C GLU A 209 7.01 -9.45 2.97
N ILE A 210 5.68 -9.58 2.85
CA ILE A 210 4.79 -9.65 4.02
C ILE A 210 5.10 -10.84 4.95
N GLY A 211 5.67 -11.92 4.41
CA GLY A 211 6.09 -13.07 5.20
C GLY A 211 7.17 -12.74 6.23
N ASP A 212 8.11 -11.86 5.88
CA ASP A 212 9.14 -11.40 6.82
C ASP A 212 8.53 -10.55 7.93
N LEU A 213 7.55 -9.70 7.58
CA LEU A 213 6.87 -8.84 8.54
C LEU A 213 6.01 -9.62 9.52
N LEU A 214 5.43 -10.76 9.10
CA LEU A 214 4.55 -11.60 9.93
C LEU A 214 5.27 -12.83 10.51
N GLU A 215 6.53 -13.07 10.15
CA GLU A 215 7.27 -14.31 10.47
C GLU A 215 6.48 -15.56 10.00
N VAL A 216 5.98 -15.52 8.76
CA VAL A 216 5.21 -16.59 8.11
C VAL A 216 5.78 -16.90 6.73
N ASP A 217 6.23 -18.13 6.53
CA ASP A 217 6.70 -18.62 5.23
C ASP A 217 5.56 -18.65 4.20
N GLU A 218 5.89 -18.42 2.93
CA GLU A 218 4.97 -18.46 1.78
C GLU A 218 3.82 -17.44 1.81
N ALA A 219 3.83 -16.51 2.75
CA ALA A 219 2.82 -15.46 2.84
C ALA A 219 2.73 -14.59 1.56
N GLY A 220 3.87 -14.26 0.93
CA GLY A 220 3.88 -13.53 -0.34
C GLY A 220 3.25 -14.31 -1.49
N ASP A 221 3.50 -15.62 -1.54
CA ASP A 221 2.92 -16.52 -2.55
C ASP A 221 1.40 -16.65 -2.33
N ALA A 222 0.95 -16.74 -1.07
CA ALA A 222 -0.46 -16.72 -0.71
C ALA A 222 -1.17 -15.41 -1.09
N MET A 223 -0.54 -14.25 -0.83
CA MET A 223 -1.08 -12.96 -1.26
C MET A 223 -1.17 -12.84 -2.78
N THR A 224 -0.20 -13.39 -3.51
CA THR A 224 -0.23 -13.44 -4.98
C THR A 224 -1.43 -14.25 -5.45
N ARG A 225 -1.65 -15.45 -4.87
CA ARG A 225 -2.82 -16.28 -5.18
C ARG A 225 -4.14 -15.57 -4.92
N LEU A 226 -4.28 -14.86 -3.79
CA LEU A 226 -5.48 -14.08 -3.49
C LEU A 226 -5.76 -13.03 -4.58
N ARG A 227 -4.72 -12.32 -5.03
CA ARG A 227 -4.84 -11.31 -6.10
C ARG A 227 -5.21 -11.93 -7.43
N ASP A 228 -4.64 -13.08 -7.79
CA ASP A 228 -4.98 -13.80 -9.02
C ASP A 228 -6.46 -14.23 -9.02
N MET A 229 -6.94 -14.76 -7.90
CA MET A 229 -8.36 -15.14 -7.74
C MET A 229 -9.28 -13.94 -7.92
N PHE A 230 -8.93 -12.80 -7.31
CA PHE A 230 -9.70 -11.56 -7.46
C PHE A 230 -9.67 -11.04 -8.89
N ALA A 231 -8.50 -10.98 -9.51
CA ALA A 231 -8.32 -10.51 -10.88
C ALA A 231 -9.16 -11.33 -11.87
N ALA A 232 -9.13 -12.66 -11.75
CA ALA A 232 -9.94 -13.54 -12.59
C ALA A 232 -11.45 -13.26 -12.44
N ARG A 233 -11.95 -13.06 -11.22
CA ARG A 233 -13.36 -12.76 -10.97
C ARG A 233 -13.76 -11.37 -11.45
N VAL A 234 -12.90 -10.36 -11.28
CA VAL A 234 -13.12 -9.00 -11.81
C VAL A 234 -13.16 -9.00 -13.33
N GLN A 235 -12.24 -9.70 -14.00
CA GLN A 235 -12.22 -9.80 -15.46
C GLN A 235 -13.52 -10.40 -16.01
N GLN A 236 -14.01 -11.47 -15.39
CA GLN A 236 -15.30 -12.09 -15.75
C GLN A 236 -16.47 -11.10 -15.62
N GLU A 237 -16.50 -10.31 -14.54
CA GLU A 237 -17.56 -9.32 -14.34
C GLU A 237 -17.47 -8.17 -15.35
N LEU A 238 -16.27 -7.64 -15.60
CA LEU A 238 -16.04 -6.60 -16.59
C LEU A 238 -16.44 -7.06 -18.00
N GLU A 239 -16.10 -8.28 -18.39
CA GLU A 239 -16.53 -8.87 -19.67
C GLU A 239 -18.07 -8.99 -19.79
N SER A 240 -18.75 -9.32 -18.69
CA SER A 240 -20.21 -9.35 -18.63
C SER A 240 -20.81 -7.96 -18.85
N GLN A 241 -20.28 -6.94 -18.16
CA GLN A 241 -20.75 -5.56 -18.28
C GLN A 241 -20.46 -4.95 -19.66
N CYS A 242 -19.27 -5.18 -20.21
CA CYS A 242 -18.91 -4.75 -21.56
C CYS A 242 -19.86 -5.32 -22.61
N ARG A 243 -20.25 -6.60 -22.49
CA ARG A 243 -21.23 -7.21 -23.40
C ARG A 243 -22.61 -6.55 -23.32
N LYS A 244 -23.06 -6.11 -22.15
CA LYS A 244 -24.33 -5.37 -22.00
C LYS A 244 -24.27 -4.00 -22.68
N VAL A 245 -23.18 -3.26 -22.48
CA VAL A 245 -22.98 -1.93 -23.08
C VAL A 245 -22.84 -2.00 -24.61
N ILE A 246 -22.18 -3.04 -25.13
CA ILE A 246 -22.02 -3.25 -26.58
C ILE A 246 -23.30 -3.80 -27.21
N GLY A 247 -23.97 -4.76 -26.57
CA GLY A 247 -25.20 -5.37 -27.08
C GLY A 247 -26.40 -4.42 -27.11
N THR A 248 -26.39 -3.35 -26.31
CA THR A 248 -27.39 -2.27 -26.33
C THR A 248 -27.09 -1.20 -27.38
N ALA A 249 -25.90 -1.19 -27.96
CA ALA A 249 -25.59 -0.30 -29.07
C ALA A 249 -26.23 -0.84 -30.37
N LYS A 250 -27.39 -0.28 -30.74
CA LYS A 250 -27.91 -0.44 -32.11
C LYS A 250 -26.79 -0.06 -33.09
N PRO A 251 -26.57 -0.84 -34.17
CA PRO A 251 -25.65 -0.43 -35.22
C PRO A 251 -26.12 0.93 -35.72
N VAL A 252 -25.29 1.95 -35.56
CA VAL A 252 -25.52 3.25 -36.18
C VAL A 252 -25.51 2.97 -37.68
N SER A 253 -26.69 2.99 -38.31
CA SER A 253 -26.78 3.02 -39.76
C SER A 253 -25.96 4.23 -40.19
N ARG A 254 -24.84 4.00 -40.88
CA ARG A 254 -24.17 5.06 -41.64
C ARG A 254 -25.16 5.54 -42.68
N GLN A 255 -25.98 6.53 -42.32
CA GLN A 255 -26.61 7.37 -43.31
C GLN A 255 -25.47 8.12 -43.98
N SER A 256 -25.24 7.74 -45.24
CA SER A 256 -24.39 8.43 -46.19
C SER A 256 -24.80 9.90 -46.21
N MET A 257 -24.05 10.76 -45.53
CA MET A 257 -24.17 12.20 -45.76
C MET A 257 -23.45 12.50 -47.07
N SER A 258 -24.25 12.58 -48.12
CA SER A 258 -23.94 13.32 -49.34
C SER A 258 -23.60 14.76 -48.97
N SER A 259 -22.42 15.19 -49.42
CA SER A 259 -22.01 16.54 -49.80
C SER A 259 -22.90 17.70 -49.33
N VAL A 260 -22.38 18.50 -48.41
CA VAL A 260 -22.77 19.90 -48.29
C VAL A 260 -21.49 20.72 -48.18
N ASP A 261 -21.27 21.53 -49.21
CA ASP A 261 -20.33 22.66 -49.27
C ASP A 261 -20.50 23.56 -48.04
N PHE A 262 -19.39 23.92 -47.39
CA PHE A 262 -19.33 25.14 -46.60
C PHE A 262 -18.00 25.84 -46.79
N SER A 263 -18.14 27.10 -47.15
CA SER A 263 -17.12 28.02 -47.63
C SER A 263 -16.04 28.37 -46.62
N ARG A 264 -14.88 28.65 -47.21
CA ARG A 264 -13.72 29.39 -46.71
C ARG A 264 -14.12 30.75 -46.15
N ASP A 265 -13.61 31.09 -44.95
CA ASP A 265 -13.02 32.40 -44.64
C ASP A 265 -12.20 32.34 -43.32
N GLU A 266 -11.23 33.25 -43.28
CA GLU A 266 -10.07 33.46 -42.40
C GLU A 266 -10.46 33.75 -40.92
N ALA A 267 -9.62 33.78 -39.89
CA ALA A 267 -8.21 34.13 -39.74
C ALA A 267 -7.69 33.65 -38.35
N GLU A 268 -6.35 33.56 -38.22
CA GLU A 268 -5.45 33.94 -37.09
C GLU A 268 -5.89 33.63 -35.64
N ASP A 269 -5.06 33.18 -34.69
CA ASP A 269 -3.64 33.40 -34.47
C ASP A 269 -3.19 32.48 -33.31
N ALA A 270 -2.02 31.84 -33.38
CA ALA A 270 -1.28 31.40 -32.19
C ALA A 270 0.16 31.01 -32.58
N LEU A 271 1.06 31.95 -32.30
CA LEU A 271 2.49 31.86 -32.43
C LEU A 271 3.11 30.62 -31.78
N LEU A 272 4.04 30.05 -32.52
CA LEU A 272 5.14 29.21 -32.06
C LEU A 272 6.24 30.11 -31.48
N ASP A 273 6.88 29.69 -30.39
CA ASP A 273 8.34 29.84 -30.32
C ASP A 273 8.98 28.68 -29.56
N ALA A 274 10.10 28.24 -30.11
CA ALA A 274 10.86 27.07 -29.74
C ALA A 274 12.33 27.46 -29.59
N GLY A 275 12.98 26.86 -28.59
CA GLY A 275 14.43 26.77 -28.50
C GLY A 275 15.09 27.90 -27.70
N SER A 276 16.30 27.75 -27.16
CA SER A 276 17.24 26.64 -27.16
C SER A 276 18.42 27.05 -26.26
N THR A 277 19.09 26.06 -25.66
CA THR A 277 20.54 26.00 -25.33
C THR A 277 21.16 26.98 -24.32
N GLY A 278 21.94 26.40 -23.39
CA GLY A 278 23.02 27.10 -22.69
C GLY A 278 23.68 26.30 -21.56
N ILE A 279 24.79 25.66 -21.87
CA ILE A 279 25.69 24.89 -20.99
C ILE A 279 26.52 25.83 -20.09
N SER A 280 26.79 25.46 -18.82
CA SER A 280 28.14 25.48 -18.24
C SER A 280 28.27 24.88 -16.83
N THR A 281 29.39 24.20 -16.67
CA THR A 281 29.93 23.42 -15.55
C THR A 281 30.60 24.26 -14.45
N ALA A 282 30.62 23.78 -13.19
CA ALA A 282 31.77 23.96 -12.28
C ALA A 282 31.80 22.90 -11.15
N ARG A 283 33.04 22.51 -10.80
CA ARG A 283 33.49 21.39 -9.95
C ARG A 283 33.61 21.73 -8.45
N SER A 284 33.75 20.65 -7.66
CA SER A 284 34.50 20.48 -6.38
C SER A 284 33.61 20.26 -5.15
N ARG A 285 33.92 19.39 -4.17
CA ARG A 285 35.09 18.53 -3.87
C ARG A 285 34.65 17.45 -2.87
N SER A 286 35.28 16.30 -2.97
CA SER A 286 35.18 15.13 -2.09
C SER A 286 35.91 15.32 -0.76
N HIS A 287 35.29 14.91 0.35
CA HIS A 287 35.99 14.46 1.55
C HIS A 287 35.46 13.09 1.98
N GLN A 288 36.31 12.08 1.79
CA GLN A 288 36.16 10.73 2.30
C GLN A 288 36.66 10.72 3.75
N SER A 289 35.80 10.25 4.66
CA SER A 289 36.20 9.80 5.99
C SER A 289 35.71 8.37 6.15
N ARG A 290 36.58 7.39 5.91
CA ARG A 290 36.35 5.97 6.23
C ARG A 290 36.37 5.81 7.75
N MET A 291 35.27 5.33 8.31
CA MET A 291 35.22 4.70 9.62
C MET A 291 34.45 3.37 9.50
N PRO A 292 34.77 2.36 10.33
CA PRO A 292 34.49 0.97 10.07
C PRO A 292 32.99 0.65 10.11
N SER A 293 32.53 -0.08 9.10
CA SER A 293 31.16 -0.59 8.98
C SER A 293 30.88 -1.63 10.06
N LEU A 294 30.34 -1.18 11.19
CA LEU A 294 29.55 -2.04 12.06
C LEU A 294 28.30 -2.42 11.26
N SER A 295 28.17 -3.72 10.95
CA SER A 295 26.98 -4.26 10.31
C SER A 295 25.76 -4.04 11.22
N THR A 296 25.03 -2.95 11.02
CA THR A 296 23.86 -2.57 11.81
C THR A 296 22.66 -3.39 11.35
N ASN A 297 22.17 -4.30 12.18
CA ASN A 297 20.90 -4.97 11.93
C ASN A 297 19.78 -3.92 12.08
N VAL A 298 19.20 -3.49 10.97
CA VAL A 298 17.99 -2.65 10.91
C VAL A 298 16.81 -3.53 11.35
N ARG A 299 15.96 -3.03 12.26
CA ARG A 299 14.75 -3.76 12.68
C ARG A 299 13.54 -2.91 12.32
N VAL A 300 12.75 -3.38 11.36
CA VAL A 300 11.49 -2.75 10.96
C VAL A 300 10.40 -3.80 11.12
N GLY A 301 9.56 -3.63 12.14
CA GLY A 301 8.62 -4.66 12.58
C GLY A 301 9.28 -5.83 13.34
N PHE A 302 8.73 -7.04 13.20
CA PHE A 302 9.31 -8.25 13.78
C PHE A 302 10.60 -8.69 13.05
N ALA A 303 10.71 -8.35 11.77
CA ALA A 303 11.86 -8.64 10.92
C ALA A 303 13.12 -7.85 11.33
N ARG A 304 14.23 -8.57 11.47
CA ARG A 304 15.59 -7.99 11.48
C ARG A 304 16.10 -7.97 10.03
N PHE A 305 16.09 -6.82 9.38
CA PHE A 305 16.76 -6.61 8.09
C PHE A 305 18.23 -6.28 8.33
N ARG A 306 19.15 -7.07 7.78
CA ARG A 306 20.54 -6.62 7.65
C ARG A 306 20.58 -5.63 6.51
N SER A 307 21.02 -4.40 6.74
CA SER A 307 21.51 -3.57 5.65
C SER A 307 22.68 -4.33 5.00
N GLY A 308 22.47 -4.74 3.75
CA GLY A 308 23.54 -5.30 2.93
C GLY A 308 24.65 -4.27 2.78
N SER A 309 25.90 -4.73 2.94
CA SER A 309 27.12 -3.96 2.72
C SER A 309 27.31 -3.52 1.28
#